data_AF-A0A838PDT5-F1
#
_entry.id   AF-A0A838PDT5-F1
#
_cell.length_a   1.000
_cell.length_b   1.000
_cell.length_c   1.000
_cell.angle_alpha   90.00
_cell.angle_beta   90.00
_cell.angle_gamma   90.00
#
_symmetry.space_group_name_H-M   'P 1'
#
loop_
_entity.id
_entity.type
_entity.pdbx_description
1 polymer ?
#
loop_
_entity_poly.entity_id
_entity_poly.type
_entity_poly.pdbx_seq_one_letter_code
_entity_poly.pdbx_strand_id
1 'polypeptide(L)' 'MVGSEEVLARNLGRHSSRWPGIAGATELRDGTVALVLDLPRLIQGVAKDMC' A
#
# COMPACT_ATOMS: atom_id res chain seq x y z
N MET A 1 -5.51 13.68 -13.54
CA MET A 1 -4.06 13.70 -13.85
C MET A 1 -3.37 13.09 -12.64
N VAL A 2 -2.71 11.95 -12.78
CA VAL A 2 -1.95 11.36 -11.66
C VAL A 2 -0.60 12.06 -11.65
N GLY A 3 -0.49 13.11 -10.83
CA GLY A 3 0.76 13.83 -10.57
C GLY A 3 1.50 13.21 -9.39
N SER A 4 2.78 13.54 -9.23
CA SER A 4 3.55 13.19 -8.03
C SER A 4 3.19 14.13 -6.89
N GLU A 5 2.87 13.58 -5.73
CA GLU A 5 2.66 14.32 -4.48
C GLU A 5 3.54 13.71 -3.38
N GLU A 6 4.09 14.57 -2.51
CA GLU A 6 4.77 14.13 -1.30
C GLU A 6 3.74 13.99 -0.17
N VAL A 7 3.72 12.82 0.46
CA VAL A 7 2.65 12.40 1.38
C VAL A 7 3.23 11.68 2.59
N LEU A 8 2.53 11.75 3.72
CA LEU A 8 2.91 11.02 4.92
C LEU A 8 2.18 9.68 4.99
N ALA A 9 2.90 8.60 4.74
CA ALA A 9 2.39 7.25 4.94
C ALA A 9 2.16 6.97 6.44
N ARG A 10 0.96 6.48 6.77
CA ARG A 10 0.56 6.10 8.13
C ARG A 10 0.34 4.60 8.22
N ASN A 11 0.65 4.05 9.39
CA ASN A 11 0.36 2.66 9.70
C ASN A 11 -1.16 2.46 9.91
N LEU A 12 -1.71 1.39 9.34
CA LEU A 12 -3.14 1.03 9.42
C LEU A 12 -3.49 0.18 10.66
N GLY A 13 -2.57 0.08 11.63
CA GLY A 13 -2.71 -0.66 12.87
C GLY A 13 -2.89 -2.17 12.67
N ARG A 14 -3.50 -2.82 13.66
CA ARG A 14 -3.73 -4.29 13.68
C ARG A 14 -4.51 -4.84 12.49
N HIS A 15 -5.20 -3.99 11.73
CA HIS A 15 -6.00 -4.42 10.57
C HIS A 15 -5.12 -4.67 9.33
N SER A 16 -3.97 -3.99 9.23
CA SER A 16 -3.06 -4.12 8.10
C SER A 16 -2.32 -5.45 8.05
N SER A 17 -2.20 -6.14 9.20
CA SER A 17 -1.50 -7.42 9.28
C SER A 17 -2.15 -8.52 8.41
N ARG A 18 -3.41 -8.31 8.01
CA ARG A 18 -4.17 -9.23 7.16
C ARG A 18 -4.15 -8.85 5.67
N TRP A 19 -3.46 -7.78 5.29
CA TRP A 19 -3.43 -7.28 3.91
C TRP A 19 -2.02 -7.44 3.33
N PRO A 20 -1.68 -8.64 2.80
CA PRO A 20 -0.41 -8.86 2.12
C PRO A 20 -0.19 -7.81 1.02
N GLY A 21 1.00 -7.23 0.98
CA GLY A 21 1.35 -6.25 -0.04
C GLY A 21 0.91 -4.81 0.26
N ILE A 22 0.26 -4.54 1.39
CA ILE A 22 -0.05 -3.18 1.84
C ILE A 22 0.88 -2.79 2.99
N ALA A 23 1.66 -1.73 2.80
CA ALA A 23 2.56 -1.17 3.81
C ALA A 23 1.87 -0.13 4.72
N GLY A 24 0.80 0.52 4.24
CA GLY A 24 0.09 1.55 4.98
C GLY A 24 -0.92 2.29 4.09
N ALA A 25 -1.32 3.47 4.53
CA ALA A 25 -2.18 4.36 3.76
C ALA A 25 -1.80 5.83 3.98
N THR A 26 -2.23 6.68 3.06
CA THR A 26 -2.16 8.13 3.19
C THR A 26 -3.47 8.75 2.72
N GLU A 27 -3.80 9.90 3.29
CA GLU A 27 -4.81 10.79 2.74
C GLU A 27 -4.13 11.67 1.67
N LEU A 28 -4.79 11.81 0.52
CA LEU A 28 -4.40 12.70 -0.57
C LEU A 28 -5.04 14.08 -0.36
N ARG A 29 -4.59 15.08 -1.12
CA ARG A 29 -5.06 16.46 -0.97
C ARG A 29 -6.56 16.66 -1.22
N ASP A 30 -7.17 15.76 -1.98
CA ASP A 30 -8.61 15.75 -2.26
C ASP A 30 -9.44 14.97 -1.20
N GLY A 31 -8.79 14.49 -0.13
CA GLY A 31 -9.42 13.73 0.93
C GLY A 31 -9.60 12.24 0.61
N THR A 32 -9.18 11.77 -0.57
CA THR A 32 -9.20 10.35 -0.88
C THR A 32 -8.06 9.61 -0.17
N VAL A 33 -8.27 8.33 0.11
CA VAL A 33 -7.26 7.48 0.76
C VAL A 33 -6.56 6.62 -0.29
N ALA A 34 -5.25 6.75 -0.36
CA ALA A 34 -4.38 5.90 -1.17
C ALA A 34 -3.71 4.84 -0.28
N LEU A 35 -3.65 3.60 -0.77
CA LEU A 35 -2.88 2.54 -0.14
C LEU A 35 -1.43 2.56 -0.60
N VAL A 36 -0.49 2.40 0.33
CA VAL A 36 0.93 2.29 0.03
C VAL A 36 1.26 0.81 -0.21
N LEU A 37 1.82 0.52 -1.38
CA LEU A 37 2.13 -0.86 -1.79
C LEU A 37 3.54 -1.26 -1.36
N ASP A 38 3.65 -2.45 -0.77
CA ASP A 38 4.90 -3.18 -0.56
C ASP A 38 5.18 -4.05 -1.79
N LEU A 39 5.83 -3.44 -2.81
CA LEU A 39 6.12 -4.10 -4.08
C LEU A 39 6.94 -5.38 -3.94
N PRO A 40 8.04 -5.43 -3.15
CA PRO A 40 8.77 -6.68 -2.93
C PRO A 40 7.87 -7.82 -2.43
N ARG A 41 6.99 -7.53 -1.46
CA ARG A 41 6.09 -8.53 -0.89
C ARG A 41 5.00 -8.96 -1.86
N LEU A 42 4.50 -8.05 -2.70
CA LEU A 42 3.54 -8.36 -3.77
C LEU A 42 4.15 -9.29 -4.81
N ILE A 43 5.36 -8.99 -5.28
CA ILE A 43 6.05 -9.80 -6.31
C ILE A 43 6.31 -11.22 -5.78
N GLN A 44 6.73 -11.35 -4.51
CA GLN A 44 6.93 -12.66 -3.89
C GLN A 44 5.64 -13.47 -3.72
N GLY A 45 4.51 -12.80 -3.42
CA GLY A 45 3.21 -13.44 -3.35
C GLY A 45 2.80 -14.01 -4.71
N VAL A 46 2.86 -13.20 -5.76
CA VAL A 46 2.55 -13.63 -7.13
C VAL A 46 3.45 -14.78 -7.59
N ALA A 47 4.75 -14.72 -7.28
CA ALA A 47 5.69 -15.79 -7.62
C ALA A 47 5.39 -17.11 -6.91
N LYS A 48 4.88 -17.06 -5.67
CA LYS A 48 4.45 -18.27 -4.93
C LYS A 48 3.19 -18.91 -5.51
N ASP A 49 2.28 -18.12 -6.05
CA ASP A 49 1.04 -18.63 -6.67
C ASP A 49 1.29 -19.29 -8.03
N MET A 50 2.46 -19.04 -8.65
CA MET A 50 2.86 -19.58 -9.95
C MET A 50 3.68 -20.88 -9.87
N CYS A 51 3.94 -21.41 -8.68
CA CYS A 51 4.72 -22.63 -8.45
C CYS A 51 3.84 -23.77 -7.90
#